data_AF-A0A2V1DKP3-F1
#
_entry.id   AF-A0A2V1DKP3-F1
#
_cell.length_a   1.000
_cell.length_b   1.000
_cell.length_c   1.000
_cell.angle_alpha   90.00
_cell.angle_beta   90.00
_cell.angle_gamma   90.00
#
_symmetry.space_group_name_H-M   'P 1'
#
loop_
_entity.id
_entity.type
_entity.pdbx_description
1 polymer ?
#
loop_
_entity_poly.entity_id
_entity_poly.type
_entity_poly.pdbx_seq_one_letter_code
_entity_poly.pdbx_strand_id
1 'polypeptide(L)'
;MSVRSVLFAATALLATANSHIIMEYPVPYSNDKIDNSPITAAQFPCKSQNGFTVTKMNPMKVGETLQTSFKGTAVHGGGSCQLSYTQDTTPTANSKFKVIKSIEGGCPGVDGTTKKFDFALPDAIPNGKGTFVWTWFSKMAGQPELYMNCAPIDVSGGASDASKLDTLPDTLFANINSKCKQVENKAIKFPNPGKEVQDGGLGDATAAPKPTGSAPVLAPGASSAAPTTLATVVAPSPPAGSASPPTATGAPSTGAPSTGAPSTGAPSTGAPSTGGASGSCSSDGAIVCNGTSQFGICNKGQVVWQAVAAGTQCANGVISKRGYNGRIARPRN
;
A
#
# COMPACT_ATOMS: atom_id res chain seq x y z
N MET A 1 -29.41 -29.73 -55.35
CA MET A 1 -28.14 -29.36 -54.68
C MET A 1 -28.22 -27.89 -54.28
N SER A 2 -28.11 -27.56 -53.00
CA SER A 2 -27.43 -26.36 -52.48
C SER A 2 -27.79 -26.21 -50.99
N VAL A 3 -26.97 -26.80 -50.12
CA VAL A 3 -27.02 -26.50 -48.68
C VAL A 3 -26.03 -25.36 -48.48
N ARG A 4 -26.54 -24.16 -48.20
CA ARG A 4 -25.70 -22.99 -47.88
C ARG A 4 -25.21 -23.13 -46.45
N SER A 5 -23.95 -23.52 -46.28
CA SER A 5 -23.24 -23.51 -45.01
C SER A 5 -23.02 -22.07 -44.54
N VAL A 6 -23.71 -21.66 -43.48
CA VAL A 6 -23.44 -20.41 -42.77
C VAL A 6 -22.37 -20.72 -41.72
N LEU A 7 -21.12 -20.30 -41.98
CA LEU A 7 -20.09 -20.25 -40.94
C LEU A 7 -20.40 -19.11 -39.97
N PHE A 8 -20.79 -19.44 -38.74
CA PHE A 8 -20.73 -18.51 -37.63
C PHE A 8 -19.28 -18.46 -37.10
N ALA A 9 -18.55 -17.42 -37.44
CA ALA A 9 -17.28 -17.10 -36.79
C ALA A 9 -17.58 -16.51 -35.41
N ALA A 10 -17.45 -17.32 -34.35
CA ALA A 10 -17.48 -16.83 -32.98
C ALA A 10 -16.13 -16.16 -32.67
N THR A 11 -16.07 -14.84 -32.85
CA THR A 11 -14.96 -14.01 -32.34
C THR A 11 -15.03 -14.01 -30.82
N ALA A 12 -14.18 -14.81 -30.18
CA ALA A 12 -13.93 -14.71 -28.75
C ALA A 12 -13.25 -13.36 -28.48
N LEU A 13 -14.04 -12.38 -28.03
CA LEU A 13 -13.51 -11.17 -27.40
C LEU A 13 -12.84 -11.60 -26.08
N LEU A 14 -11.52 -11.83 -26.14
CA LEU A 14 -10.65 -11.85 -24.97
C LEU A 14 -10.65 -10.44 -24.40
N ALA A 15 -11.60 -10.15 -23.52
CA ALA A 15 -11.52 -9.00 -22.64
C ALA A 15 -10.26 -9.20 -21.79
N THR A 16 -9.20 -8.45 -22.07
CA THR A 16 -8.04 -8.35 -21.19
C THR A 16 -8.49 -7.63 -19.93
N ALA A 17 -9.06 -8.39 -19.00
CA ALA A 17 -9.31 -7.89 -17.66
C ALA A 17 -7.96 -7.43 -17.10
N ASN A 18 -7.86 -6.15 -16.77
CA ASN A 18 -6.67 -5.56 -16.17
C ASN A 18 -6.67 -5.94 -14.67
N SER A 19 -6.60 -7.23 -14.41
CA SER A 19 -7.05 -7.80 -13.15
C SER A 19 -6.05 -7.59 -12.03
N HIS A 20 -4.88 -7.02 -12.24
CA HIS A 20 -3.82 -7.06 -11.23
C HIS A 20 -3.43 -5.66 -10.73
N ILE A 21 -2.59 -5.58 -9.69
CA ILE A 21 -2.34 -4.34 -8.94
C ILE A 21 -1.02 -3.67 -9.35
N ILE A 22 -1.05 -2.33 -9.44
CA ILE A 22 0.11 -1.45 -9.65
C ILE A 22 0.15 -0.42 -8.52
N MET A 23 1.36 -0.11 -8.03
CA MET A 23 1.61 1.02 -7.14
C MET A 23 1.34 2.34 -7.86
N GLU A 24 0.43 3.13 -7.31
CA GLU A 24 0.06 4.44 -7.83
C GLU A 24 0.83 5.56 -7.14
N TYR A 25 1.01 5.46 -5.81
CA TYR A 25 1.90 6.32 -5.06
C TYR A 25 2.84 5.50 -4.16
N PRO A 26 4.14 5.83 -4.13
CA PRO A 26 4.83 6.82 -4.98
C PRO A 26 4.76 6.50 -6.47
N VAL A 27 4.87 7.52 -7.33
CA VAL A 27 4.77 7.35 -8.79
C VAL A 27 5.97 6.52 -9.26
N PRO A 28 5.76 5.35 -9.87
CA PRO A 28 6.86 4.47 -10.27
C PRO A 28 7.79 5.05 -11.34
N TYR A 29 8.97 4.43 -11.48
CA TYR A 29 9.80 4.55 -12.68
C TYR A 29 9.05 4.03 -13.91
N SER A 30 9.31 4.64 -15.07
CA SER A 30 8.78 4.19 -16.37
C SER A 30 7.27 3.90 -16.29
N ASN A 31 6.53 4.79 -15.64
CA ASN A 31 5.13 4.59 -15.25
C ASN A 31 4.20 4.38 -16.46
N ASP A 32 4.62 4.80 -17.65
CA ASP A 32 3.98 4.55 -18.94
C ASP A 32 4.15 3.10 -19.45
N LYS A 33 5.14 2.36 -18.94
CA LYS A 33 5.50 1.00 -19.38
C LYS A 33 5.20 -0.09 -18.35
N ILE A 34 4.83 0.27 -17.13
CA ILE A 34 4.51 -0.71 -16.09
C ILE A 34 3.21 -1.44 -16.43
N ASP A 35 3.30 -2.76 -16.51
CA ASP A 35 2.15 -3.65 -16.49
C ASP A 35 1.84 -4.11 -15.06
N ASN A 36 0.64 -4.66 -14.87
CA ASN A 36 0.13 -5.08 -13.57
C ASN A 36 0.47 -6.55 -13.21
N SER A 37 1.18 -7.28 -14.05
CA SER A 37 1.49 -8.71 -13.82
C SER A 37 2.48 -8.89 -12.66
N PRO A 38 2.59 -10.10 -12.09
CA PRO A 38 3.73 -10.46 -11.23
C PRO A 38 5.07 -10.27 -11.96
N ILE A 39 6.14 -10.12 -11.21
CA ILE A 39 7.50 -10.06 -11.74
C ILE A 39 8.05 -11.47 -12.00
N THR A 40 8.80 -11.63 -13.08
CA THR A 40 9.58 -12.85 -13.37
C THR A 40 11.06 -12.67 -13.02
N ALA A 41 11.82 -13.77 -13.00
CA ALA A 41 13.27 -13.72 -12.77
C ALA A 41 14.03 -12.80 -13.74
N ALA A 42 13.62 -12.77 -15.02
CA ALA A 42 14.26 -11.92 -16.03
C ALA A 42 13.94 -10.42 -15.85
N GLN A 43 12.86 -10.11 -15.14
CA GLN A 43 12.40 -8.74 -14.90
C GLN A 43 12.91 -8.20 -13.55
N PHE A 44 13.52 -9.06 -12.72
CA PHE A 44 14.00 -8.68 -11.39
C PHE A 44 15.30 -7.85 -11.47
N PRO A 45 15.44 -6.80 -10.64
CA PRO A 45 14.42 -6.16 -9.79
C PRO A 45 13.58 -5.14 -10.57
N CYS A 46 12.48 -4.67 -9.96
CA CYS A 46 11.77 -3.46 -10.38
C CYS A 46 11.17 -3.46 -11.80
N LYS A 47 10.99 -4.62 -12.46
CA LYS A 47 10.68 -4.68 -13.90
C LYS A 47 11.72 -3.94 -14.72
N SER A 48 12.99 -4.22 -14.45
CA SER A 48 14.17 -3.53 -14.98
C SER A 48 14.23 -3.46 -16.51
N GLN A 49 13.59 -4.40 -17.23
CA GLN A 49 13.48 -4.37 -18.68
C GLN A 49 12.77 -3.11 -19.22
N ASN A 50 11.96 -2.45 -18.39
CA ASN A 50 11.29 -1.19 -18.75
C ASN A 50 12.23 0.02 -18.67
N GLY A 51 13.40 -0.14 -18.04
CA GLY A 51 14.32 0.94 -17.69
C GLY A 51 13.86 1.74 -16.46
N PHE A 52 14.70 2.68 -16.03
CA PHE A 52 14.49 3.53 -14.84
C PHE A 52 14.24 5.00 -15.21
N THR A 53 13.33 5.25 -16.16
CA THR A 53 12.97 6.63 -16.54
C THR A 53 12.18 7.28 -15.40
N VAL A 54 12.63 8.45 -14.95
CA VAL A 54 11.91 9.22 -13.92
C VAL A 54 10.71 9.92 -14.56
N THR A 55 9.51 9.37 -14.38
CA THR A 55 8.26 10.05 -14.79
C THR A 55 7.95 11.22 -13.85
N LYS A 56 8.11 11.01 -12.54
CA LYS A 56 7.96 12.04 -11.50
C LYS A 56 8.85 11.67 -10.32
N MET A 57 9.69 12.60 -9.87
CA MET A 57 10.45 12.43 -8.63
C MET A 57 9.50 12.60 -7.44
N ASN A 58 9.52 11.67 -6.49
CA ASN A 58 8.66 11.72 -5.31
C ASN A 58 9.45 12.29 -4.12
N PRO A 59 9.26 13.58 -3.74
CA PRO A 59 9.90 14.12 -2.56
C PRO A 59 9.32 13.44 -1.31
N MET A 60 10.19 13.03 -0.40
CA MET A 60 9.80 12.38 0.85
C MET A 60 10.67 12.90 1.99
N LYS A 61 10.05 13.35 3.08
CA LYS A 61 10.77 13.76 4.27
C LYS A 61 10.79 12.62 5.30
N VAL A 62 11.95 12.38 5.88
CA VAL A 62 12.11 11.42 6.99
C VAL A 62 11.21 11.81 8.16
N GLY A 63 10.54 10.80 8.73
CA GLY A 63 9.57 10.95 9.82
C GLY A 63 8.22 11.54 9.41
N GLU A 64 8.02 11.98 8.17
CA GLU A 64 6.71 12.42 7.69
C GLU A 64 5.80 11.21 7.45
N THR A 65 4.52 11.33 7.86
CA THR A 65 3.51 10.32 7.52
C THR A 65 3.10 10.47 6.07
N LEU A 66 3.47 9.48 5.27
CA LEU A 66 3.15 9.35 3.85
C LEU A 66 2.17 8.20 3.64
N GLN A 67 1.50 8.15 2.48
CA GLN A 67 0.54 7.08 2.15
C GLN A 67 0.89 6.40 0.85
N THR A 68 1.18 5.10 0.87
CA THR A 68 1.24 4.33 -0.37
C THR A 68 -0.18 4.01 -0.85
N SER A 69 -0.39 4.09 -2.16
CA SER A 69 -1.67 3.77 -2.81
C SER A 69 -1.48 2.90 -4.04
N PHE A 70 -2.54 2.21 -4.41
CA PHE A 70 -2.52 1.23 -5.50
C PHE A 70 -3.75 1.34 -6.39
N LYS A 71 -3.57 0.99 -7.66
CA LYS A 71 -4.63 0.88 -8.68
C LYS A 71 -4.67 -0.52 -9.25
N GLY A 72 -5.84 -1.00 -9.64
CA GLY A 72 -6.07 -2.35 -10.14
C GLY A 72 -7.33 -2.96 -9.53
N THR A 73 -7.65 -4.21 -9.88
CA THR A 73 -8.97 -4.79 -9.56
C THR A 73 -8.95 -6.16 -8.86
N ALA A 74 -7.95 -7.02 -9.04
CA ALA A 74 -7.80 -8.24 -8.24
C ALA A 74 -6.70 -8.05 -7.20
N VAL A 75 -7.16 -7.75 -5.99
CA VAL A 75 -6.33 -7.69 -4.79
C VAL A 75 -6.00 -9.09 -4.25
N HIS A 76 -6.43 -10.17 -4.91
CA HIS A 76 -6.18 -11.58 -4.51
C HIS A 76 -6.46 -11.88 -3.03
N GLY A 77 -7.49 -11.23 -2.47
CA GLY A 77 -7.85 -11.25 -1.05
C GLY A 77 -6.73 -10.83 -0.11
N GLY A 78 -5.88 -9.93 -0.59
CA GLY A 78 -4.71 -9.39 0.09
C GLY A 78 -3.49 -10.28 -0.06
N GLY A 79 -2.85 -10.53 1.07
CA GLY A 79 -1.49 -11.03 1.13
C GLY A 79 -0.64 -10.09 1.98
N SER A 80 0.67 -10.16 1.80
CA SER A 80 1.60 -9.38 2.58
C SER A 80 2.49 -8.52 1.69
N CYS A 81 2.83 -7.34 2.17
CA CYS A 81 3.69 -6.41 1.45
C CYS A 81 4.90 -6.02 2.28
N GLN A 82 6.02 -5.74 1.61
CA GLN A 82 7.08 -4.94 2.20
C GLN A 82 7.24 -3.65 1.42
N LEU A 83 7.36 -2.57 2.17
CA LEU A 83 7.89 -1.31 1.68
C LEU A 83 9.37 -1.31 2.02
N SER A 84 10.21 -0.98 1.06
CA SER A 84 11.66 -1.04 1.19
C SER A 84 12.33 0.13 0.47
N TYR A 85 13.61 0.33 0.77
CA TYR A 85 14.45 1.35 0.17
C TYR A 85 15.76 0.75 -0.34
N THR A 86 16.27 1.27 -1.44
CA THR A 86 17.68 1.14 -1.83
C THR A 86 18.21 2.51 -2.21
N GLN A 87 19.49 2.74 -1.93
CA GLN A 87 20.18 3.97 -2.33
C GLN A 87 20.42 4.03 -3.85
N ASP A 88 20.36 2.89 -4.54
CA ASP A 88 20.56 2.83 -5.98
C ASP A 88 19.38 3.48 -6.72
N THR A 89 19.68 4.40 -7.64
CA THR A 89 18.69 5.03 -8.53
C THR A 89 18.39 4.21 -9.78
N THR A 90 19.20 3.19 -10.04
CA THR A 90 19.00 2.16 -11.06
C THR A 90 19.27 0.77 -10.45
N PRO A 91 18.36 0.24 -9.62
CA PRO A 91 18.60 -1.01 -8.90
C PRO A 91 18.91 -2.20 -9.82
N THR A 92 19.80 -3.06 -9.34
CA THR A 92 20.22 -4.31 -9.98
C THR A 92 19.95 -5.50 -9.06
N ALA A 93 20.20 -6.72 -9.53
CA ALA A 93 20.10 -7.92 -8.69
C ALA A 93 21.06 -7.91 -7.48
N ASN A 94 22.10 -7.05 -7.50
CA ASN A 94 23.08 -6.90 -6.41
C ASN A 94 22.78 -5.71 -5.48
N SER A 95 21.71 -4.95 -5.75
CA SER A 95 21.31 -3.82 -4.92
C SER A 95 20.88 -4.28 -3.52
N LYS A 96 21.17 -3.44 -2.52
CA LYS A 96 20.76 -3.69 -1.14
C LYS A 96 19.36 -3.11 -0.91
N PHE A 97 18.36 -3.97 -0.85
CA PHE A 97 16.99 -3.59 -0.55
C PHE A 97 16.72 -3.75 0.95
N LYS A 98 16.38 -2.65 1.60
CA LYS A 98 16.24 -2.56 3.06
C LYS A 98 14.79 -2.29 3.45
N VAL A 99 14.24 -3.12 4.33
CA VAL A 99 12.84 -3.04 4.77
C VAL A 99 12.63 -1.78 5.62
N ILE A 100 11.63 -0.99 5.25
CA ILE A 100 11.18 0.18 6.02
C ILE A 100 9.87 -0.07 6.75
N LYS A 101 8.99 -0.90 6.17
CA LYS A 101 7.71 -1.31 6.77
C LYS A 101 7.26 -2.64 6.20
N SER A 102 6.74 -3.51 7.06
CA SER A 102 6.07 -4.75 6.66
C SER A 102 4.57 -4.68 6.99
N ILE A 103 3.75 -5.16 6.06
CA ILE A 103 2.30 -5.28 6.23
C ILE A 103 1.95 -6.76 6.05
N GLU A 104 1.56 -7.41 7.13
CA GLU A 104 1.32 -8.86 7.18
C GLU A 104 -0.19 -9.12 7.10
N GLY A 105 -0.66 -9.52 5.93
CA GLY A 105 -2.10 -9.66 5.64
C GLY A 105 -2.75 -8.37 5.13
N GLY A 106 -3.87 -8.53 4.41
CA GLY A 106 -4.72 -7.42 3.97
C GLY A 106 -4.14 -6.42 2.97
N CYS A 107 -2.88 -6.57 2.55
CA CYS A 107 -2.23 -5.73 1.54
C CYS A 107 -2.27 -6.38 0.16
N PRO A 108 -2.53 -5.63 -0.94
CA PRO A 108 -2.80 -4.19 -1.04
C PRO A 108 -4.27 -3.84 -0.77
N GLY A 109 -5.09 -4.81 -0.39
CA GLY A 109 -6.49 -4.63 -0.08
C GLY A 109 -7.22 -5.96 0.03
N VAL A 110 -8.51 -5.92 0.32
CA VAL A 110 -9.38 -7.10 0.39
C VAL A 110 -10.68 -6.81 -0.35
N ASP A 111 -11.46 -7.85 -0.65
CA ASP A 111 -12.80 -7.72 -1.25
C ASP A 111 -12.83 -6.88 -2.55
N GLY A 112 -11.81 -7.07 -3.40
CA GLY A 112 -11.70 -6.38 -4.70
C GLY A 112 -11.32 -4.90 -4.62
N THR A 113 -11.04 -4.37 -3.43
CA THR A 113 -10.78 -2.94 -3.22
C THR A 113 -9.37 -2.72 -2.67
N THR A 114 -8.61 -1.81 -3.29
CA THR A 114 -7.29 -1.41 -2.79
C THR A 114 -7.44 -0.53 -1.55
N LYS A 115 -6.48 -0.64 -0.63
CA LYS A 115 -6.36 0.19 0.56
C LYS A 115 -5.08 1.02 0.47
N LYS A 116 -5.11 2.18 1.11
CA LYS A 116 -3.90 2.97 1.35
C LYS A 116 -3.25 2.51 2.65
N PHE A 117 -1.93 2.60 2.72
CA PHE A 117 -1.19 2.27 3.93
C PHE A 117 -0.27 3.43 4.28
N ASP A 118 -0.41 3.90 5.52
CA ASP A 118 0.48 4.90 6.07
C ASP A 118 1.88 4.31 6.25
N PHE A 119 2.91 5.09 6.00
CA PHE A 119 4.29 4.76 6.30
C PHE A 119 5.08 6.04 6.58
N ALA A 120 6.24 5.89 7.20
CA ALA A 120 7.22 6.96 7.29
C ALA A 120 8.58 6.42 6.87
N LEU A 121 9.42 7.28 6.29
CA LEU A 121 10.82 6.94 6.07
C LEU A 121 11.56 6.99 7.42
N PRO A 122 12.25 5.91 7.85
CA PRO A 122 13.01 5.92 9.10
C PRO A 122 14.24 6.83 9.00
N ASP A 123 14.74 7.28 10.15
CA ASP A 123 15.93 8.12 10.27
C ASP A 123 17.23 7.46 9.77
N ALA A 124 17.17 6.15 9.53
CA ALA A 124 18.25 5.36 8.95
C ALA A 124 18.49 5.65 7.46
N ILE A 125 17.52 6.22 6.74
CA ILE A 125 17.66 6.51 5.31
C ILE A 125 18.46 7.79 5.11
N PRO A 126 19.52 7.78 4.27
CA PRO A 126 20.31 8.97 3.98
C PRO A 126 19.56 10.00 3.14
N ASN A 127 19.98 11.26 3.22
CA ASN A 127 19.49 12.30 2.31
C ASN A 127 19.88 12.02 0.85
N GLY A 128 19.05 12.50 -0.08
CA GLY A 128 19.29 12.46 -1.51
C GLY A 128 18.44 11.44 -2.25
N LYS A 129 18.83 11.16 -3.49
CA LYS A 129 18.06 10.30 -4.40
C LYS A 129 18.24 8.83 -4.06
N GLY A 130 17.15 8.08 -4.19
CA GLY A 130 17.16 6.62 -4.10
C GLY A 130 15.88 6.03 -4.67
N THR A 131 15.64 4.76 -4.39
CA THR A 131 14.48 4.03 -4.89
C THR A 131 13.63 3.49 -3.75
N PHE A 132 12.34 3.85 -3.75
CA PHE A 132 11.32 3.19 -2.96
C PHE A 132 10.86 1.92 -3.67
N VAL A 133 10.64 0.85 -2.92
CA VAL A 133 10.27 -0.46 -3.43
C VAL A 133 9.02 -0.95 -2.71
N TRP A 134 7.98 -1.25 -3.46
CA TRP A 134 6.84 -2.03 -2.99
C TRP A 134 6.95 -3.45 -3.52
N THR A 135 6.92 -4.41 -2.61
CA THR A 135 6.70 -5.82 -2.94
C THR A 135 5.37 -6.30 -2.38
N TRP A 136 4.70 -7.18 -3.11
CA TRP A 136 3.47 -7.83 -2.65
C TRP A 136 3.46 -9.32 -2.99
N PHE A 137 3.25 -10.11 -1.96
CA PHE A 137 3.06 -11.55 -2.00
C PHE A 137 1.55 -11.83 -2.00
N SER A 138 0.97 -12.08 -3.19
CA SER A 138 -0.47 -12.26 -3.35
C SER A 138 -0.94 -13.54 -2.67
N LYS A 139 -2.07 -13.47 -1.94
CA LYS A 139 -2.58 -14.63 -1.19
C LYS A 139 -3.29 -15.63 -2.10
N MET A 140 -4.34 -15.20 -2.80
CA MET A 140 -5.28 -16.08 -3.53
C MET A 140 -5.21 -15.92 -5.05
N ALA A 141 -4.00 -15.87 -5.61
CA ALA A 141 -3.80 -15.79 -7.07
C ALA A 141 -3.85 -17.14 -7.79
N GLY A 142 -3.99 -18.25 -7.05
CA GLY A 142 -3.97 -19.61 -7.59
C GLY A 142 -2.58 -20.18 -7.84
N GLN A 143 -1.53 -19.35 -7.76
CA GLN A 143 -0.11 -19.74 -7.72
C GLN A 143 0.68 -18.75 -6.84
N PRO A 144 1.86 -19.13 -6.31
CA PRO A 144 2.78 -18.19 -5.67
C PRO A 144 3.27 -17.11 -6.63
N GLU A 145 3.00 -15.84 -6.32
CA GLU A 145 3.42 -14.70 -7.14
C GLU A 145 4.12 -13.65 -6.28
N LEU A 146 4.97 -12.85 -6.93
CA LEU A 146 5.53 -11.63 -6.36
C LEU A 146 5.23 -10.47 -7.31
N TYR A 147 4.64 -9.41 -6.79
CA TYR A 147 4.54 -8.12 -7.47
C TYR A 147 5.63 -7.22 -6.93
N MET A 148 6.23 -6.42 -7.81
CA MET A 148 7.27 -5.48 -7.44
C MET A 148 7.17 -4.24 -8.32
N ASN A 149 6.95 -3.07 -7.71
CA ASN A 149 7.09 -1.78 -8.38
C ASN A 149 8.07 -0.91 -7.60
N CYS A 150 8.82 -0.09 -8.34
CA CYS A 150 9.84 0.77 -7.79
C CYS A 150 9.63 2.20 -8.24
N ALA A 151 9.88 3.16 -7.36
CA ALA A 151 9.67 4.58 -7.61
C ALA A 151 10.91 5.41 -7.25
N PRO A 152 11.26 6.43 -8.06
CA PRO A 152 12.31 7.38 -7.71
C PRO A 152 11.85 8.24 -6.54
N ILE A 153 12.66 8.33 -5.50
CA ILE A 153 12.39 9.22 -4.36
C ILE A 153 13.56 10.19 -4.15
N ASP A 154 13.24 11.36 -3.61
CA ASP A 154 14.22 12.36 -3.17
C ASP A 154 14.02 12.60 -1.67
N VAL A 155 14.97 12.11 -0.87
CA VAL A 155 14.87 12.04 0.58
C VAL A 155 15.47 13.28 1.23
N SER A 156 14.72 13.88 2.16
CA SER A 156 15.17 15.00 2.98
C SER A 156 15.00 14.73 4.48
N GLY A 157 15.84 15.36 5.31
CA GLY A 157 15.83 15.18 6.77
C GLY A 157 16.37 13.83 7.25
N GLY A 158 17.05 13.08 6.37
CA GLY A 158 17.62 11.77 6.66
C GLY A 158 19.03 11.79 7.25
N ALA A 159 19.63 10.61 7.34
CA ALA A 159 21.00 10.42 7.81
C ALA A 159 22.04 11.11 6.91
N SER A 160 23.23 11.36 7.47
CA SER A 160 24.40 11.88 6.75
C SER A 160 25.06 10.83 5.84
N ASP A 161 24.86 9.55 6.14
CA ASP A 161 25.50 8.42 5.47
C ASP A 161 24.63 7.15 5.57
N ALA A 162 25.09 6.07 4.94
CA ALA A 162 24.37 4.81 4.84
C ALA A 162 24.63 3.83 6.01
N SER A 163 25.39 4.20 7.05
CA SER A 163 25.75 3.27 8.13
C SER A 163 24.53 2.72 8.86
N LYS A 164 23.53 3.58 9.14
CA LYS A 164 22.26 3.18 9.75
C LYS A 164 21.40 2.37 8.77
N LEU A 165 21.44 2.68 7.47
CA LEU A 165 20.69 1.97 6.44
C LEU A 165 21.08 0.49 6.39
N ASP A 166 22.38 0.20 6.50
CA ASP A 166 22.88 -1.18 6.48
C ASP A 166 22.39 -2.03 7.68
N THR A 167 21.96 -1.40 8.78
CA THR A 167 21.38 -2.08 9.95
C THR A 167 19.92 -2.49 9.76
N LEU A 168 19.24 -1.95 8.74
CA LEU A 168 17.88 -2.35 8.43
C LEU A 168 17.89 -3.78 7.85
N PRO A 169 16.82 -4.56 8.09
CA PRO A 169 16.75 -5.91 7.55
C PRO A 169 16.60 -5.90 6.03
N ASP A 170 17.09 -6.95 5.39
CA ASP A 170 16.94 -7.12 3.95
C ASP A 170 15.50 -7.50 3.57
N THR A 171 15.06 -7.00 2.42
CA THR A 171 13.76 -7.34 1.83
C THR A 171 13.69 -8.83 1.48
N LEU A 172 12.56 -9.47 1.79
CA LEU A 172 12.27 -10.83 1.35
C LEU A 172 11.94 -10.83 -0.14
N PHE A 173 12.67 -11.65 -0.89
CA PHE A 173 12.31 -11.99 -2.27
C PHE A 173 12.07 -13.49 -2.40
N ALA A 174 10.85 -13.86 -2.78
CA ALA A 174 10.42 -15.23 -3.06
C ALA A 174 9.44 -15.23 -4.25
N ASN A 175 9.02 -16.40 -4.73
CA ASN A 175 8.10 -16.59 -5.86
C ASN A 175 8.61 -16.09 -7.23
N ILE A 176 9.87 -15.64 -7.33
CA ILE A 176 10.50 -15.21 -8.58
C ILE A 176 11.04 -16.42 -9.38
N ASN A 177 11.44 -17.47 -8.66
CA ASN A 177 11.97 -18.71 -9.21
C ASN A 177 11.36 -19.93 -8.50
N SER A 178 11.73 -21.14 -8.91
CA SER A 178 11.17 -22.38 -8.36
C SER A 178 11.67 -22.77 -6.97
N LYS A 179 12.65 -22.06 -6.39
CA LYS A 179 13.41 -22.51 -5.19
C LYS A 179 12.87 -21.98 -3.86
N CYS A 180 12.14 -20.87 -3.88
CA CYS A 180 11.55 -20.28 -2.68
C CYS A 180 10.12 -19.87 -3.03
N LYS A 181 9.15 -20.66 -2.55
CA LYS A 181 7.73 -20.47 -2.85
C LYS A 181 6.94 -20.34 -1.56
N GLN A 182 6.14 -19.29 -1.45
CA GLN A 182 5.20 -19.13 -0.34
C GLN A 182 4.19 -20.27 -0.32
N VAL A 183 3.58 -20.49 0.85
CA VAL A 183 2.43 -21.38 0.97
C VAL A 183 1.25 -20.75 0.24
N GLU A 184 0.64 -21.50 -0.68
CA GLU A 184 -0.52 -21.03 -1.45
C GLU A 184 -1.68 -20.63 -0.54
N ASN A 185 -2.44 -19.60 -0.94
CA ASN A 185 -3.62 -19.12 -0.22
C ASN A 185 -3.35 -18.60 1.20
N LYS A 186 -2.10 -18.29 1.54
CA LYS A 186 -1.70 -17.70 2.82
C LYS A 186 -0.96 -16.38 2.64
N ALA A 187 -1.21 -15.45 3.54
CA ALA A 187 -0.38 -14.27 3.68
C ALA A 187 0.97 -14.67 4.33
N ILE A 188 2.02 -13.90 4.06
CA ILE A 188 3.36 -14.16 4.62
C ILE A 188 3.55 -13.36 5.91
N LYS A 189 4.01 -14.04 6.95
CA LYS A 189 4.67 -13.44 8.11
C LYS A 189 6.17 -13.40 7.84
N PHE A 190 6.74 -12.20 7.74
CA PHE A 190 8.12 -12.04 7.28
C PHE A 190 9.10 -12.50 8.37
N PRO A 191 10.23 -13.16 8.02
CA PRO A 191 11.22 -13.56 9.02
C PRO A 191 11.91 -12.35 9.64
N ASN A 192 12.14 -11.31 8.82
CA ASN A 192 12.82 -10.09 9.19
C ASN A 192 11.91 -8.89 8.80
N PRO A 193 10.83 -8.63 9.56
CA PRO A 193 9.82 -7.65 9.16
C PRO A 193 10.26 -6.19 9.40
N GLY A 194 11.35 -5.97 10.12
CA GLY A 194 11.77 -4.65 10.59
C GLY A 194 11.05 -4.21 11.85
N LYS A 195 11.22 -2.94 12.23
CA LYS A 195 10.59 -2.36 13.44
C LYS A 195 9.14 -1.95 13.21
N GLU A 196 8.82 -1.53 11.98
CA GLU A 196 7.48 -1.08 11.61
C GLU A 196 6.69 -2.23 10.98
N VAL A 197 5.88 -2.91 11.79
CA VAL A 197 5.05 -4.04 11.37
C VAL A 197 3.58 -3.71 11.60
N GLN A 198 2.79 -3.84 10.54
CA GLN A 198 1.34 -3.71 10.61
C GLN A 198 0.69 -5.07 10.35
N ASP A 199 -0.13 -5.51 11.30
CA ASP A 199 -1.07 -6.63 11.08
C ASP A 199 -2.24 -6.13 10.22
N GLY A 200 -2.53 -6.83 9.12
CA GLY A 200 -3.66 -6.56 8.25
C GLY A 200 -5.02 -6.91 8.86
N GLY A 201 -5.05 -7.52 10.06
CA GLY A 201 -6.25 -7.82 10.84
C GLY A 201 -7.01 -9.05 10.34
N LEU A 202 -6.41 -9.87 9.47
CA LEU A 202 -7.04 -11.07 8.91
C LEU A 202 -6.67 -12.35 9.67
N GLY A 203 -5.61 -12.33 10.49
CA GLY A 203 -5.18 -13.48 11.29
C GLY A 203 -4.74 -14.70 10.47
N ASP A 204 -4.40 -14.51 9.20
CA ASP A 204 -4.15 -15.57 8.22
C ASP A 204 -2.70 -15.62 7.69
N ALA A 205 -1.84 -14.76 8.23
CA ALA A 205 -0.43 -14.73 7.91
C ALA A 205 0.29 -15.94 8.52
N THR A 206 0.99 -16.70 7.69
CA THR A 206 1.79 -17.87 8.08
C THR A 206 3.27 -17.58 7.89
N ALA A 207 4.12 -18.30 8.63
CA ALA A 207 5.57 -18.16 8.50
C ALA A 207 6.01 -18.18 7.03
N ALA A 208 6.91 -17.27 6.68
CA ALA A 208 7.50 -17.20 5.35
C ALA A 208 8.10 -18.52 4.89
N PRO A 209 8.17 -18.75 3.57
CA PRO A 209 8.73 -19.98 3.05
C PRO A 209 10.20 -20.13 3.42
N LYS A 210 10.57 -21.35 3.82
CA LYS A 210 11.97 -21.74 3.96
C LYS A 210 12.51 -22.08 2.56
N PRO A 211 13.73 -21.64 2.18
CA PRO A 211 14.35 -22.08 0.94
C PRO A 211 14.38 -23.60 0.86
N THR A 212 13.94 -24.19 -0.25
CA THR A 212 14.16 -25.61 -0.53
C THR A 212 15.52 -25.74 -1.22
N GLY A 213 16.52 -26.27 -0.51
CA GLY A 213 17.92 -26.38 -0.96
C GLY A 213 18.83 -25.23 -0.49
N SER A 214 20.15 -25.44 -0.58
CA SER A 214 21.21 -24.59 0.00
C SER A 214 21.51 -23.28 -0.75
N ALA A 215 20.51 -22.64 -1.37
CA ALA A 215 20.72 -21.39 -2.11
C ALA A 215 20.03 -20.19 -1.42
N PRO A 216 20.60 -18.98 -1.50
CA PRO A 216 20.14 -17.84 -0.73
C PRO A 216 18.74 -17.41 -1.18
N VAL A 217 17.89 -17.03 -0.23
CA VAL A 217 16.97 -15.91 -0.47
C VAL A 217 17.82 -14.79 -1.06
N LEU A 218 17.39 -14.05 -2.09
CA LEU A 218 18.16 -12.92 -2.65
C LEU A 218 18.31 -11.72 -1.68
N ALA A 219 18.27 -11.98 -0.37
CA ALA A 219 18.82 -11.16 0.69
C ALA A 219 20.26 -11.64 0.98
N PRO A 220 21.32 -10.89 0.60
CA PRO A 220 22.66 -11.19 1.04
C PRO A 220 22.83 -10.75 2.50
N GLY A 221 22.62 -11.67 3.44
CA GLY A 221 23.08 -11.51 4.82
C GLY A 221 22.01 -11.63 5.89
N ALA A 222 21.64 -12.86 6.25
CA ALA A 222 21.02 -13.12 7.54
C ALA A 222 22.04 -12.82 8.66
N SER A 223 22.14 -11.58 9.11
CA SER A 223 22.70 -11.28 10.43
C SER A 223 21.63 -11.54 11.47
N SER A 224 21.60 -12.78 11.94
CA SER A 224 20.94 -13.15 13.19
C SER A 224 21.70 -12.52 14.36
N ALA A 225 21.35 -11.29 14.75
CA ALA A 225 21.77 -10.77 16.04
C ALA A 225 20.77 -11.24 17.11
N ALA A 226 21.08 -12.36 17.75
CA ALA A 226 20.50 -12.72 19.04
C ALA A 226 20.94 -11.70 20.10
N PRO A 227 20.14 -11.44 21.16
CA PRO A 227 20.46 -10.42 22.15
C PRO A 227 21.56 -10.93 23.09
N THR A 228 22.78 -10.44 22.92
CA THR A 228 23.85 -10.63 23.91
C THR A 228 23.71 -9.54 24.98
N THR A 229 23.54 -9.98 26.22
CA THR A 229 23.53 -9.17 27.44
C THR A 229 24.74 -8.23 27.49
N LEU A 230 24.50 -6.91 27.46
CA LEU A 230 25.54 -5.91 27.68
C LEU A 230 25.65 -5.58 29.17
N ALA A 231 26.83 -5.88 29.70
CA ALA A 231 27.30 -5.45 31.00
C ALA A 231 27.42 -3.92 31.07
N THR A 232 27.15 -3.42 32.26
CA THR A 232 27.19 -2.03 32.72
C THR A 232 28.54 -1.37 32.42
N VAL A 233 28.53 -0.27 31.67
CA VAL A 233 29.66 0.68 31.62
C VAL A 233 29.22 2.01 32.22
N VAL A 234 29.99 2.42 33.23
CA VAL A 234 29.82 3.60 34.07
C VAL A 234 30.16 4.87 33.27
N ALA A 235 29.33 5.90 33.44
CA ALA A 235 29.50 7.23 32.86
C ALA A 235 30.57 8.06 33.60
N PRO A 236 31.27 8.99 32.91
CA PRO A 236 31.85 10.17 33.56
C PRO A 236 31.01 11.44 33.32
N SER A 237 30.89 12.24 34.38
CA SER A 237 30.16 13.51 34.52
C SER A 237 30.72 14.67 33.67
N PRO A 238 29.92 15.74 33.40
CA PRO A 238 30.38 16.95 32.72
C PRO A 238 30.93 18.02 33.69
N PRO A 239 31.86 18.90 33.28
CA PRO A 239 32.14 20.12 34.01
C PRO A 239 31.29 21.30 33.49
N ALA A 240 30.84 22.11 34.44
CA ALA A 240 30.20 23.41 34.26
C ALA A 240 31.24 24.50 33.97
N GLY A 241 30.82 25.56 33.25
CA GLY A 241 31.62 26.78 33.08
C GLY A 241 30.83 27.90 32.42
N SER A 242 30.43 28.89 33.22
CA SER A 242 29.72 30.12 32.87
C SER A 242 30.59 31.13 32.11
N ALA A 243 29.98 31.94 31.22
CA ALA A 243 30.25 33.38 31.06
C ALA A 243 29.25 34.08 30.11
N SER A 244 28.89 35.30 30.45
CA SER A 244 28.22 36.37 29.68
C SER A 244 28.83 37.71 30.15
N PRO A 245 28.59 38.90 29.55
CA PRO A 245 28.22 39.31 28.18
C PRO A 245 29.24 40.37 27.63
N PRO A 246 28.95 41.19 26.56
CA PRO A 246 28.22 42.45 26.75
C PRO A 246 27.32 42.92 25.57
N THR A 247 26.56 43.98 25.87
CA THR A 247 25.52 44.76 25.15
C THR A 247 26.02 45.78 24.10
N ALA A 248 25.18 46.08 23.09
CA ALA A 248 24.79 47.43 22.57
C ALA A 248 23.93 47.28 21.28
N THR A 249 22.65 47.71 21.22
CA THR A 249 22.05 49.04 20.90
C THR A 249 21.61 49.19 19.43
N GLY A 250 20.33 49.54 19.19
CA GLY A 250 19.88 50.28 18.00
C GLY A 250 18.71 49.68 17.18
N ALA A 251 17.53 50.30 17.25
CA ALA A 251 16.42 50.20 16.27
C ALA A 251 16.57 51.36 15.22
N PRO A 252 15.92 51.37 14.02
CA PRO A 252 14.45 51.49 13.87
C PRO A 252 13.75 50.91 12.60
N SER A 253 12.42 50.76 12.72
CA SER A 253 11.25 50.80 11.78
C SER A 253 11.36 50.57 10.25
N THR A 254 10.45 49.75 9.68
CA THR A 254 9.23 50.14 8.90
C THR A 254 8.73 49.00 7.98
N GLY A 255 7.40 48.92 7.77
CA GLY A 255 6.80 48.37 6.54
C GLY A 255 5.91 47.12 6.67
N ALA A 256 4.61 47.33 6.84
CA ALA A 256 3.56 46.33 6.59
C ALA A 256 3.32 46.16 5.08
N PRO A 257 2.78 45.01 4.64
CA PRO A 257 1.53 45.09 3.87
C PRO A 257 0.49 44.03 4.25
N SER A 258 -0.77 44.47 4.23
CA SER A 258 -1.98 43.66 4.24
C SER A 258 -2.38 43.24 2.82
N THR A 259 -2.84 42.01 2.65
CA THR A 259 -3.89 41.54 1.71
C THR A 259 -4.19 40.09 2.14
N GLY A 260 -5.40 39.68 2.53
CA GLY A 260 -6.66 39.68 1.79
C GLY A 260 -7.10 38.21 1.68
N ALA A 261 -7.95 37.74 2.61
CA ALA A 261 -8.47 36.38 2.65
C ALA A 261 -9.70 36.20 1.76
N PRO A 262 -9.85 35.06 1.05
CA PRO A 262 -11.15 34.60 0.59
C PRO A 262 -11.64 33.40 1.41
N SER A 263 -12.87 33.52 1.90
CA SER A 263 -13.67 32.44 2.49
C SER A 263 -14.20 31.48 1.44
N THR A 264 -14.24 30.18 1.73
CA THR A 264 -15.24 29.26 1.17
C THR A 264 -15.57 28.16 2.19
N GLY A 265 -16.86 27.80 2.20
CA GLY A 265 -17.56 27.17 3.32
C GLY A 265 -17.25 25.69 3.58
N ALA A 266 -17.41 25.32 4.85
CA ALA A 266 -17.38 23.95 5.34
C ALA A 266 -18.67 23.19 4.97
N PRO A 267 -18.59 21.91 4.54
CA PRO A 267 -19.74 21.02 4.54
C PRO A 267 -19.89 20.28 5.87
N SER A 268 -21.13 20.20 6.34
CA SER A 268 -21.61 19.57 7.56
C SER A 268 -21.35 18.07 7.65
N THR A 269 -20.76 17.63 8.76
CA THR A 269 -20.72 16.23 9.19
C THR A 269 -22.04 15.85 9.88
N GLY A 270 -22.84 15.00 9.25
CA GLY A 270 -23.94 14.30 9.90
C GLY A 270 -23.42 13.00 10.52
N ALA A 271 -23.38 12.92 11.85
CA ALA A 271 -23.07 11.70 12.58
C ALA A 271 -24.24 10.69 12.50
N PRO A 272 -24.01 9.38 12.30
CA PRO A 272 -25.08 8.40 12.45
C PRO A 272 -25.34 8.09 13.93
N SER A 273 -26.61 8.29 14.31
CA SER A 273 -27.23 7.85 15.56
C SER A 273 -27.07 6.34 15.76
N THR A 274 -26.66 5.94 16.96
CA THR A 274 -26.76 4.58 17.48
C THR A 274 -28.20 4.26 17.90
N GLY A 275 -28.70 3.07 17.51
CA GLY A 275 -30.00 2.50 17.91
C GLY A 275 -31.10 2.70 16.85
N GLY A 276 -31.87 1.70 16.43
CA GLY A 276 -32.00 0.30 16.85
C GLY A 276 -33.36 -0.19 16.33
N ALA A 277 -33.35 -1.13 15.40
CA ALA A 277 -34.43 -2.07 15.16
C ALA A 277 -33.75 -3.34 14.64
N SER A 278 -33.91 -4.45 15.35
CA SER A 278 -33.38 -5.75 14.93
C SER A 278 -34.43 -6.45 14.08
N GLY A 279 -34.11 -6.77 12.83
CA GLY A 279 -34.94 -7.65 11.99
C GLY A 279 -34.53 -9.11 12.13
N SER A 280 -35.40 -10.04 11.73
CA SER A 280 -35.07 -11.46 11.58
C SER A 280 -34.66 -11.78 10.13
N CYS A 281 -33.72 -12.72 9.95
CA CYS A 281 -33.25 -13.15 8.63
C CYS A 281 -32.88 -14.64 8.64
N SER A 282 -32.71 -15.25 7.47
CA SER A 282 -32.56 -16.72 7.34
C SER A 282 -31.19 -17.18 6.83
N SER A 283 -30.34 -16.29 6.32
CA SER A 283 -29.07 -16.66 5.71
C SER A 283 -27.96 -15.73 6.16
N ASP A 284 -27.05 -16.25 6.98
CA ASP A 284 -25.92 -15.50 7.50
C ASP A 284 -25.03 -14.97 6.38
N GLY A 285 -24.61 -13.71 6.50
CA GLY A 285 -23.85 -12.97 5.51
C GLY A 285 -24.68 -12.33 4.39
N ALA A 286 -25.98 -12.63 4.28
CA ALA A 286 -26.84 -12.00 3.27
C ALA A 286 -27.13 -10.54 3.60
N ILE A 287 -27.15 -9.67 2.57
CA ILE A 287 -27.69 -8.31 2.68
C ILE A 287 -29.21 -8.42 2.65
N VAL A 288 -29.86 -7.89 3.68
CA VAL A 288 -31.31 -7.75 3.77
C VAL A 288 -31.67 -6.30 3.51
N CYS A 289 -32.72 -6.04 2.73
CA CYS A 289 -33.21 -4.68 2.48
C CYS A 289 -34.46 -4.41 3.32
N ASN A 290 -34.49 -3.28 4.02
CA ASN A 290 -35.69 -2.75 4.65
C ASN A 290 -36.12 -1.49 3.89
N GLY A 291 -36.95 -1.69 2.87
CA GLY A 291 -37.21 -0.66 1.88
C GLY A 291 -35.97 -0.27 1.06
N THR A 292 -36.03 0.87 0.37
CA THR A 292 -34.95 1.32 -0.52
C THR A 292 -33.83 2.07 0.18
N SER A 293 -34.09 2.58 1.40
CA SER A 293 -33.19 3.49 2.12
C SER A 293 -32.42 2.82 3.25
N GLN A 294 -32.69 1.55 3.58
CA GLN A 294 -31.99 0.83 4.63
C GLN A 294 -31.58 -0.57 4.17
N PHE A 295 -30.42 -0.99 4.65
CA PHE A 295 -29.90 -2.34 4.47
C PHE A 295 -29.39 -2.87 5.82
N GLY A 296 -29.18 -4.16 5.93
CA GLY A 296 -28.42 -4.73 7.02
C GLY A 296 -27.82 -6.08 6.63
N ILE A 297 -26.82 -6.53 7.37
CA ILE A 297 -26.18 -7.82 7.13
C ILE A 297 -26.75 -8.82 8.13
N CYS A 298 -27.24 -9.95 7.62
CA CYS A 298 -27.73 -11.03 8.45
C CYS A 298 -26.58 -11.71 9.19
N ASN A 299 -26.70 -11.87 10.51
CA ASN A 299 -25.74 -12.59 11.33
C ASN A 299 -26.50 -13.38 12.41
N LYS A 300 -26.46 -14.71 12.31
CA LYS A 300 -27.13 -15.68 13.18
C LYS A 300 -28.62 -15.39 13.33
N GLY A 301 -29.27 -15.10 12.21
CA GLY A 301 -30.71 -14.79 12.15
C GLY A 301 -31.12 -13.41 12.67
N GLN A 302 -30.16 -12.54 13.01
CA GLN A 302 -30.41 -11.16 13.40
C GLN A 302 -29.82 -10.19 12.37
N VAL A 303 -30.51 -9.07 12.13
CA VAL A 303 -30.01 -7.98 11.30
C VAL A 303 -30.06 -6.65 12.05
N VAL A 304 -28.96 -5.90 11.97
CA VAL A 304 -28.89 -4.49 12.42
C VAL A 304 -29.07 -3.60 11.20
N TRP A 305 -30.10 -2.76 11.22
CA TRP A 305 -30.40 -1.85 10.10
C TRP A 305 -29.49 -0.63 10.08
N GLN A 306 -29.02 -0.30 8.88
CA GLN A 306 -28.20 0.86 8.55
C GLN A 306 -28.79 1.58 7.34
N ALA A 307 -28.58 2.90 7.26
CA ALA A 307 -28.98 3.66 6.09
C ALA A 307 -28.09 3.31 4.89
N VAL A 308 -28.67 3.24 3.69
CA VAL A 308 -27.88 3.15 2.45
C VAL A 308 -27.17 4.48 2.19
N ALA A 309 -25.99 4.44 1.58
CA ALA A 309 -25.24 5.65 1.23
C ALA A 309 -26.04 6.56 0.27
N ALA A 310 -25.82 7.87 0.34
CA ALA A 310 -26.44 8.83 -0.57
C ALA A 310 -26.21 8.44 -2.04
N GLY A 311 -27.26 8.52 -2.86
CA GLY A 311 -27.21 8.11 -4.28
C GLY A 311 -27.31 6.61 -4.52
N THR A 312 -27.48 5.78 -3.48
CA THR A 312 -27.71 4.34 -3.60
C THR A 312 -29.11 3.94 -3.10
N GLN A 313 -29.50 2.70 -3.39
CA GLN A 313 -30.71 2.06 -2.89
C GLN A 313 -30.47 0.57 -2.64
N CYS A 314 -31.12 0.03 -1.60
CA CYS A 314 -31.17 -1.42 -1.38
C CYS A 314 -32.40 -1.98 -2.10
N ALA A 315 -32.20 -2.95 -2.98
CA ALA A 315 -33.28 -3.70 -3.59
C ALA A 315 -32.81 -5.15 -3.83
N ASN A 316 -33.68 -6.12 -3.56
CA ASN A 316 -33.42 -7.55 -3.80
C ASN A 316 -32.10 -8.06 -3.19
N GLY A 317 -31.74 -7.58 -1.98
CA GLY A 317 -30.50 -7.98 -1.30
C GLY A 317 -29.22 -7.40 -1.91
N VAL A 318 -29.32 -6.34 -2.72
CA VAL A 318 -28.19 -5.67 -3.35
C VAL A 318 -28.28 -4.16 -3.14
N ILE A 319 -27.17 -3.53 -2.76
CA ILE A 319 -27.04 -2.08 -2.73
C ILE A 319 -26.51 -1.63 -4.10
N SER A 320 -27.30 -0.83 -4.81
CA SER A 320 -27.00 -0.37 -6.17
C SER A 320 -27.19 1.13 -6.27
N LYS A 321 -26.63 1.78 -7.31
CA LYS A 321 -26.90 3.20 -7.58
C LYS A 321 -28.40 3.38 -7.87
N ARG A 322 -29.01 4.38 -7.23
CA ARG A 322 -30.41 4.74 -7.48
C ARG A 322 -30.54 5.19 -8.93
N GLY A 323 -31.29 4.45 -9.74
CA GLY A 323 -31.57 4.84 -11.12
C GLY A 323 -32.22 6.22 -11.15
N TYR A 324 -31.56 7.20 -11.74
CA TYR A 324 -32.18 8.47 -12.07
C TYR A 324 -33.14 8.23 -13.24
N ASN A 325 -34.40 7.94 -12.96
CA ASN A 325 -35.48 8.21 -13.91
C ASN A 325 -35.67 9.72 -13.94
N GLY A 326 -34.71 10.42 -14.57
CA GLY A 326 -34.79 11.85 -14.80
C GLY A 326 -36.10 12.14 -15.53
N ARG A 327 -36.96 12.94 -14.92
CA ARG A 327 -38.01 13.61 -15.66
C ARG A 327 -37.31 14.38 -16.78
N ILE A 328 -37.62 14.05 -18.02
CA ILE A 328 -37.21 14.82 -19.19
C ILE A 328 -37.65 16.26 -18.91
N ALA A 329 -36.68 17.15 -18.67
CA ALA A 329 -36.94 18.57 -18.63
C ALA A 329 -37.39 18.96 -20.04
N ARG A 330 -38.69 19.21 -20.21
CA ARG A 330 -39.22 19.76 -21.47
C ARG A 330 -38.51 21.09 -21.73
N PRO A 331 -38.04 21.36 -22.97
CA PRO A 331 -37.51 22.67 -23.30
C PRO A 331 -38.61 23.69 -23.06
N ARG A 332 -38.28 24.78 -22.36
CA ARG A 332 -39.12 25.98 -22.38
C ARG A 332 -38.94 26.62 -23.77
N ASN A 333 -40.07 26.88 -24.43
CA ASN A 333 -40.21 27.50 -25.74
C ASN A 333 -39.24 28.64 -26.00
#